data_AF-A0A812X8J2-F1
#
_entry.id   AF-A0A812X8J2-F1
#
_cell.length_a   1.000
_cell.length_b   1.000
_cell.length_c   1.000
_cell.angle_alpha   90.00
_cell.angle_beta   90.00
_cell.angle_gamma   90.00
#
_symmetry.space_group_name_H-M   'P 1'
#
loop_
_entity.id
_entity.type
_entity.pdbx_description
1 polymer ?
#
loop_
_entity_poly.entity_id
_entity_poly.type
_entity_poly.pdbx_seq_one_letter_code
_entity_poly.pdbx_strand_id
1 'polypeptide(L)'
;MGSGASGARNNDVAQPKELINPKLEEVHTELLGGGCIIHEVENRAITIQQLQDLVRNVETKVKEEKWVSTSPQALKPVKLKAKSVNLYDLVAWLVKPATAARRCSYVELVATGPQPTRWFTSHWWGEPVFQFVTCVVKHSEQRRLGIKAAYWVCAYANNQWDLASDLVANPAESSFRRALDVAEGTLSILDGSAIAYSRVWCNYEMFVTLEKAKSASHLFDIYTFHAHQPRGITDGITEGDMRGASWWWEDRKWTREKNFPVNLAQAAMQARVELAEASVDMDRIHILNAIVGAEDLNQTPPLEHECYDFVNTTLHARFALATFKLALEAGLPLESHVRVISYSHIARIDLSFRSSEVLSDHVLMQLSSSLPSTLRELSLNVVACKQLSNQGIQALAHALHQLPLESLHLDLAKNVLTDAAVQALAASHGSTLKHLWLSLGHLASLTDVSGECVASALPTGLKTLFLAFVGCRQITGKTLASLSKSIPPTATHLHLLFGDCHLLDDAASVQLFSGLPQGLLELELDFWACSQLTQAMLEALGAKLPSTVSRLELTMGEIPAISGVYGRRYAKRELKETPPVLLQALGHTNVSIEYLA
;
A
#
# COMPACT_ATOMS: atom_id res chain seq x y z
N MET A 1 15.62 -25.09 -14.92
CA MET A 1 15.86 -23.64 -15.10
C MET A 1 14.74 -22.74 -14.55
N GLY A 2 13.86 -23.24 -13.66
CA GLY A 2 13.26 -22.40 -12.63
C GLY A 2 14.38 -22.12 -11.64
N SER A 3 14.92 -20.90 -11.64
CA SER A 3 16.33 -20.64 -11.28
C SER A 3 17.32 -21.38 -12.21
N GLY A 4 18.35 -20.70 -12.71
CA GLY A 4 19.28 -21.23 -13.72
C GLY A 4 20.26 -22.32 -13.24
N ALA A 5 19.83 -23.26 -12.40
CA ALA A 5 20.65 -24.38 -11.94
C ALA A 5 20.42 -25.62 -12.81
N SER A 6 21.40 -25.98 -13.63
CA SER A 6 21.50 -27.29 -14.28
C SER A 6 22.07 -28.30 -13.29
N GLY A 7 21.20 -29.02 -12.57
CA GLY A 7 21.58 -30.20 -11.79
C GLY A 7 21.32 -31.47 -12.58
N ALA A 8 22.28 -31.94 -13.36
CA ALA A 8 22.22 -33.25 -14.01
C ALA A 8 22.85 -34.32 -13.09
N ARG A 9 22.08 -35.36 -12.72
CA ARG A 9 22.53 -36.67 -12.25
C ARG A 9 21.46 -37.69 -12.66
N ASN A 10 21.69 -38.88 -13.19
CA ASN A 10 22.86 -39.70 -13.49
C ASN A 10 22.53 -40.53 -14.75
N ASN A 11 23.47 -40.67 -15.68
CA ASN A 11 23.77 -41.90 -16.44
C ASN A 11 25.07 -41.65 -17.20
N ASP A 12 26.02 -42.58 -17.08
CA ASP A 12 27.42 -42.52 -17.51
C ASP A 12 27.71 -41.76 -18.83
N VAL A 13 28.05 -40.46 -18.73
CA VAL A 13 28.74 -39.69 -19.78
C VAL A 13 29.61 -38.62 -19.11
N ALA A 14 30.84 -38.46 -19.58
CA ALA A 14 31.87 -37.57 -19.05
C ALA A 14 31.39 -36.17 -18.63
N GLN A 15 31.88 -35.70 -17.46
CA GLN A 15 31.59 -34.37 -16.90
C GLN A 15 31.89 -33.24 -17.91
N PRO A 16 30.98 -32.27 -18.13
CA PRO A 16 31.30 -31.09 -18.93
C PRO A 16 32.25 -30.19 -18.14
N LYS A 17 33.41 -29.86 -18.74
CA LYS A 17 34.32 -28.85 -18.19
C LYS A 17 33.58 -27.52 -18.03
N GLU A 18 33.44 -27.05 -16.79
CA GLU A 18 32.92 -25.72 -16.47
C GLU A 18 33.82 -24.66 -17.11
N LEU A 19 33.22 -23.79 -17.94
CA LEU A 19 33.89 -22.67 -18.59
C LEU A 19 34.08 -21.51 -17.59
N ILE A 20 35.00 -21.66 -16.66
CA ILE A 20 35.49 -20.52 -15.86
C ILE A 20 36.76 -20.02 -16.55
N ASN A 21 36.76 -18.74 -16.95
CA ASN A 21 37.95 -18.11 -17.52
C ASN A 21 38.89 -17.74 -16.37
N PRO A 22 40.08 -18.37 -16.23
CA PRO A 22 40.98 -18.16 -15.09
C PRO A 22 41.44 -16.70 -14.96
N LYS A 23 41.47 -15.96 -16.08
CA LYS A 23 41.82 -14.52 -16.08
C LYS A 23 40.76 -13.63 -15.41
N LEU A 24 39.51 -14.09 -15.30
CA LEU A 24 38.45 -13.35 -14.59
C LEU A 24 38.49 -13.61 -13.08
N GLU A 25 39.02 -14.74 -12.61
CA GLU A 25 39.10 -15.05 -11.18
C GLU A 25 40.09 -14.14 -10.45
N GLU A 26 41.30 -13.92 -11.01
CA GLU A 26 42.33 -13.09 -10.38
C GLU A 26 41.92 -11.61 -10.29
N VAL A 27 41.30 -11.06 -11.34
CA VAL A 27 40.94 -9.63 -11.42
C VAL A 27 39.78 -9.24 -10.50
N HIS A 28 38.82 -10.14 -10.25
CA HIS A 28 37.66 -9.82 -9.41
C HIS A 28 37.93 -9.96 -7.91
N THR A 29 38.93 -10.77 -7.53
CA THR A 29 39.26 -11.04 -6.12
C THR A 29 39.97 -9.86 -5.43
N GLU A 30 40.76 -9.07 -6.17
CA GLU A 30 41.51 -7.92 -5.62
C GLU A 30 40.64 -6.67 -5.34
N LEU A 31 39.45 -6.55 -5.93
CA LEU A 31 38.58 -5.35 -5.83
C LEU A 31 37.48 -5.42 -4.76
N LEU A 32 37.19 -6.61 -4.20
CA LEU A 32 36.04 -6.84 -3.28
C LEU A 32 36.46 -7.47 -1.94
N GLY A 33 37.73 -7.30 -1.54
CA GLY A 33 38.28 -7.83 -0.30
C GLY A 33 37.75 -7.11 0.95
N GLY A 34 36.75 -7.70 1.62
CA GLY A 34 36.19 -7.18 2.89
C GLY A 34 34.94 -7.88 3.42
N GLY A 35 34.49 -8.97 2.77
CA GLY A 35 33.26 -9.67 3.11
C GLY A 35 33.25 -10.40 4.47
N CYS A 36 32.10 -10.97 4.83
CA CYS A 36 31.86 -11.69 6.09
C CYS A 36 31.18 -13.05 5.84
N ILE A 37 31.10 -13.89 6.88
CA ILE A 37 30.29 -15.12 6.86
C ILE A 37 28.91 -14.77 7.43
N ILE A 38 27.85 -15.15 6.72
CA ILE A 38 26.47 -14.96 7.18
C ILE A 38 25.79 -16.32 7.16
N HIS A 39 25.62 -16.94 8.33
CA HIS A 39 25.06 -18.29 8.43
C HIS A 39 23.60 -18.37 7.99
N GLU A 40 22.76 -17.45 8.48
CA GLU A 40 21.33 -17.46 8.17
C GLU A 40 21.06 -16.78 6.82
N VAL A 41 20.43 -17.51 5.89
CA VAL A 41 20.21 -17.05 4.50
C VAL A 41 19.23 -15.87 4.42
N GLU A 42 18.27 -15.79 5.34
CA GLU A 42 17.38 -14.65 5.52
C GLU A 42 18.08 -13.37 6.00
N ASN A 43 19.33 -13.47 6.46
CA ASN A 43 20.18 -12.32 6.80
C ASN A 43 21.17 -11.98 5.67
N ARG A 44 21.01 -12.56 4.47
CA ARG A 44 21.80 -12.26 3.27
C ARG A 44 21.06 -11.33 2.31
N ALA A 45 20.28 -10.37 2.82
CA ALA A 45 19.62 -9.38 1.98
C ALA A 45 20.62 -8.31 1.51
N ILE A 46 20.55 -7.85 0.26
CA ILE A 46 21.46 -6.85 -0.31
C ILE A 46 20.94 -5.43 -0.04
N THR A 47 21.81 -4.50 0.34
CA THR A 47 21.41 -3.10 0.59
C THR A 47 21.23 -2.30 -0.70
N ILE A 48 20.47 -1.20 -0.65
CA ILE A 48 20.36 -0.27 -1.78
C ILE A 48 21.73 0.24 -2.23
N GLN A 49 22.61 0.58 -1.29
CA GLN A 49 23.97 1.01 -1.62
C GLN A 49 24.72 -0.06 -2.43
N GLN A 50 24.72 -1.31 -1.95
CA GLN A 50 25.38 -2.43 -2.63
C GLN A 50 24.78 -2.70 -4.03
N LEU A 51 23.46 -2.58 -4.20
CA LEU A 51 22.81 -2.69 -5.52
C LEU A 51 23.26 -1.58 -6.48
N GLN A 52 23.38 -0.34 -6.00
CA GLN A 52 23.86 0.77 -6.82
C GLN A 52 25.35 0.60 -7.18
N ASP A 53 26.16 0.09 -6.26
CA ASP A 53 27.59 -0.18 -6.48
C ASP A 53 27.76 -1.30 -7.51
N LEU A 54 26.96 -2.37 -7.40
CA LEU A 54 26.86 -3.45 -8.37
C LEU A 54 26.55 -2.94 -9.77
N VAL A 55 25.55 -2.06 -9.93
CA VAL A 55 25.20 -1.49 -11.24
C VAL A 55 26.36 -0.68 -11.84
N ARG A 56 27.07 0.13 -11.02
CA ARG A 56 28.25 0.87 -11.49
C ARG A 56 29.36 -0.07 -11.96
N ASN A 57 29.57 -1.19 -11.25
CA ASN A 57 30.53 -2.21 -11.66
C ASN A 57 30.15 -2.86 -13.00
N VAL A 58 28.87 -3.16 -13.21
CA VAL A 58 28.36 -3.69 -14.49
C VAL A 58 28.60 -2.70 -15.65
N GLU A 59 28.35 -1.41 -15.45
CA GLU A 59 28.54 -0.38 -16.48
C GLU A 59 29.99 -0.29 -16.99
N THR A 60 30.95 -0.52 -16.09
CA THR A 60 32.38 -0.55 -16.40
C THR A 60 32.78 -1.87 -17.05
N LYS A 61 32.53 -3.00 -16.38
CA LYS A 61 33.03 -4.33 -16.76
C LYS A 61 32.49 -4.85 -18.09
N VAL A 62 31.21 -4.59 -18.40
CA VAL A 62 30.59 -5.04 -19.66
C VAL A 62 31.37 -4.56 -20.88
N LYS A 63 31.91 -3.33 -20.83
CA LYS A 63 32.68 -2.75 -21.94
C LYS A 63 34.10 -3.29 -21.99
N GLU A 64 34.76 -3.35 -20.84
CA GLU A 64 36.16 -3.77 -20.72
C GLU A 64 36.35 -5.25 -21.08
N GLU A 65 35.45 -6.09 -20.59
CA GLU A 65 35.53 -7.55 -20.71
C GLU A 65 34.70 -8.09 -21.88
N LYS A 66 33.98 -7.21 -22.59
CA LYS A 66 33.18 -7.53 -23.81
C LYS A 66 32.19 -8.67 -23.59
N TRP A 67 31.37 -8.56 -22.54
CA TRP A 67 30.42 -9.61 -22.15
C TRP A 67 29.48 -10.01 -23.29
N VAL A 68 29.15 -11.30 -23.33
CA VAL A 68 28.14 -11.87 -24.22
C VAL A 68 27.03 -12.52 -23.40
N SER A 69 25.80 -12.53 -23.93
CA SER A 69 24.66 -13.06 -23.19
C SER A 69 24.80 -14.56 -22.94
N THR A 70 24.42 -14.96 -21.73
CA THR A 70 24.31 -16.31 -21.19
C THR A 70 22.85 -16.68 -20.87
N SER A 71 21.93 -15.78 -21.20
CA SER A 71 20.49 -16.00 -21.09
C SER A 71 20.06 -17.27 -21.86
N PRO A 72 19.23 -18.14 -21.26
CA PRO A 72 18.67 -19.30 -21.95
C PRO A 72 17.87 -18.94 -23.22
N GLN A 73 17.39 -17.71 -23.33
CA GLN A 73 16.65 -17.20 -24.48
C GLN A 73 17.57 -16.80 -25.66
N ALA A 74 18.88 -16.69 -25.46
CA ALA A 74 19.82 -16.28 -26.49
C ALA A 74 20.19 -17.46 -27.41
N LEU A 75 19.59 -17.54 -28.60
CA LEU A 75 19.87 -18.57 -29.60
C LEU A 75 21.23 -18.40 -30.30
N LYS A 76 21.87 -17.23 -30.17
CA LYS A 76 23.16 -16.88 -30.76
C LYS A 76 23.96 -16.00 -29.79
N PRO A 77 25.30 -15.93 -29.91
CA PRO A 77 26.10 -15.01 -29.10
C PRO A 77 25.70 -13.55 -29.36
N VAL A 78 25.17 -12.87 -28.34
CA VAL A 78 24.77 -11.46 -28.39
C VAL A 78 25.71 -10.66 -27.49
N LYS A 79 26.40 -9.65 -28.03
CA LYS A 79 27.19 -8.71 -27.23
C LYS A 79 26.27 -7.89 -26.34
N LEU A 80 26.58 -7.82 -25.05
CA LEU A 80 25.76 -7.11 -24.08
C LEU A 80 26.07 -5.61 -24.06
N LYS A 81 25.02 -4.81 -23.82
CA LYS A 81 25.15 -3.43 -23.37
C LYS A 81 24.83 -3.41 -21.87
N ALA A 82 25.42 -2.51 -21.10
CA ALA A 82 25.20 -2.46 -19.64
C ALA A 82 23.71 -2.46 -19.25
N LYS A 83 22.87 -1.69 -19.97
CA LYS A 83 21.42 -1.60 -19.75
C LYS A 83 20.62 -2.83 -20.18
N SER A 84 21.22 -3.82 -20.85
CA SER A 84 20.58 -5.06 -21.28
C SER A 84 21.04 -6.28 -20.50
N VAL A 85 21.98 -6.13 -19.56
CA VAL A 85 22.45 -7.23 -18.70
C VAL A 85 21.29 -7.66 -17.80
N ASN A 86 20.95 -8.95 -17.83
CA ASN A 86 19.99 -9.57 -16.93
C ASN A 86 20.71 -10.40 -15.84
N LEU A 87 19.96 -11.08 -14.96
CA LEU A 87 20.59 -11.83 -13.87
C LEU A 87 21.35 -13.07 -14.33
N TYR A 88 20.97 -13.72 -15.44
CA TYR A 88 21.75 -14.83 -15.98
C TYR A 88 23.16 -14.35 -16.35
N ASP A 89 23.22 -13.23 -17.08
CA ASP A 89 24.47 -12.59 -17.50
C ASP A 89 25.28 -12.12 -16.29
N LEU A 90 24.63 -11.46 -15.34
CA LEU A 90 25.29 -10.96 -14.14
C LEU A 90 25.87 -12.09 -13.29
N VAL A 91 25.15 -13.19 -13.13
CA VAL A 91 25.63 -14.33 -12.34
C VAL A 91 26.83 -14.98 -13.00
N ALA A 92 26.78 -15.18 -14.31
CA ALA A 92 27.86 -15.81 -15.07
C ALA A 92 29.12 -14.95 -15.13
N TRP A 93 28.99 -13.64 -15.36
CA TRP A 93 30.12 -12.75 -15.61
C TRP A 93 30.65 -12.02 -14.38
N LEU A 94 29.84 -11.87 -13.33
CA LEU A 94 30.24 -11.10 -12.14
C LEU A 94 30.11 -11.89 -10.85
N VAL A 95 28.92 -12.42 -10.53
CA VAL A 95 28.68 -13.04 -9.22
C VAL A 95 29.56 -14.27 -9.01
N LYS A 96 29.49 -15.25 -9.92
CA LYS A 96 30.28 -16.48 -9.80
C LYS A 96 31.78 -16.17 -9.82
N PRO A 97 32.34 -15.45 -10.80
CA PRO A 97 33.77 -15.12 -10.80
C PRO A 97 34.22 -14.41 -9.51
N ALA A 98 33.43 -13.45 -9.00
CA ALA A 98 33.78 -12.72 -7.79
C ALA A 98 33.70 -13.58 -6.51
N THR A 99 32.80 -14.57 -6.46
CA THR A 99 32.64 -15.42 -5.27
C THR A 99 33.41 -16.74 -5.36
N ALA A 100 34.15 -17.00 -6.44
CA ALA A 100 34.86 -18.26 -6.70
C ALA A 100 35.82 -18.66 -5.58
N ALA A 101 36.66 -17.72 -5.11
CA ALA A 101 37.67 -17.98 -4.09
C ALA A 101 37.09 -18.45 -2.75
N ARG A 102 35.88 -17.98 -2.40
CA ARG A 102 35.21 -18.30 -1.12
C ARG A 102 34.03 -19.27 -1.26
N ARG A 103 33.57 -19.54 -2.49
CA ARG A 103 32.34 -20.29 -2.82
C ARG A 103 31.15 -19.89 -1.94
N CYS A 104 30.90 -18.59 -1.84
CA CYS A 104 29.87 -17.99 -0.99
C CYS A 104 28.83 -17.22 -1.81
N SER A 105 27.79 -16.71 -1.15
CA SER A 105 26.82 -15.79 -1.76
C SER A 105 27.46 -14.44 -2.12
N TYR A 106 26.85 -13.69 -3.05
CA TYR A 106 27.36 -12.36 -3.40
C TYR A 106 27.31 -11.41 -2.19
N VAL A 107 26.27 -11.50 -1.38
CA VAL A 107 26.12 -10.66 -0.19
C VAL A 107 27.21 -10.94 0.83
N GLU A 108 27.59 -12.20 1.07
CA GLU A 108 28.74 -12.53 1.94
C GLU A 108 30.07 -11.97 1.43
N LEU A 109 30.21 -11.72 0.13
CA LEU A 109 31.38 -11.08 -0.43
C LEU A 109 31.41 -9.56 -0.15
N VAL A 110 30.27 -8.87 -0.23
CA VAL A 110 30.20 -7.40 -0.18
C VAL A 110 29.68 -6.81 1.13
N ALA A 111 29.15 -7.63 2.03
CA ALA A 111 28.64 -7.21 3.33
C ALA A 111 29.72 -7.28 4.42
N THR A 112 29.64 -6.38 5.40
CA THR A 112 30.52 -6.36 6.58
C THR A 112 29.93 -7.09 7.79
N GLY A 113 28.68 -7.55 7.70
CA GLY A 113 27.99 -8.34 8.73
C GLY A 113 26.62 -8.82 8.23
N PRO A 114 25.84 -9.52 9.07
CA PRO A 114 24.46 -9.93 8.74
C PRO A 114 23.59 -8.72 8.37
N GLN A 115 22.79 -8.88 7.30
CA GLN A 115 21.89 -7.86 6.76
C GLN A 115 20.46 -8.43 6.76
N PRO A 116 19.68 -8.25 7.85
CA PRO A 116 18.33 -8.80 7.97
C PRO A 116 17.43 -8.38 6.83
N THR A 117 16.65 -9.33 6.31
CA THR A 117 15.70 -9.05 5.23
C THR A 117 14.63 -8.09 5.71
N ARG A 118 14.59 -6.91 5.10
CA ARG A 118 13.49 -5.97 5.31
C ARG A 118 12.37 -6.23 4.31
N TRP A 119 12.74 -6.40 3.05
CA TRP A 119 11.81 -6.69 1.96
C TRP A 119 12.27 -7.90 1.16
N PHE A 120 11.36 -8.83 0.90
CA PHE A 120 11.58 -9.91 -0.04
C PHE A 120 11.31 -9.40 -1.46
N THR A 121 12.12 -9.80 -2.46
CA THR A 121 11.91 -9.37 -3.85
C THR A 121 11.59 -10.55 -4.76
N SER A 122 10.34 -10.60 -5.23
CA SER A 122 9.84 -11.59 -6.21
C SER A 122 10.02 -11.06 -7.62
N HIS A 123 10.75 -11.77 -8.48
CA HIS A 123 11.05 -11.27 -9.82
C HIS A 123 11.58 -12.34 -10.79
N TRP A 124 11.63 -12.00 -12.09
CA TRP A 124 12.16 -12.88 -13.12
C TRP A 124 13.58 -12.51 -13.55
N TRP A 125 14.49 -13.49 -13.57
CA TRP A 125 15.91 -13.31 -13.92
C TRP A 125 16.19 -12.74 -15.31
N GLY A 126 15.24 -12.83 -16.24
CA GLY A 126 15.43 -12.35 -17.62
C GLY A 126 15.27 -10.84 -17.78
N GLU A 127 14.77 -10.13 -16.77
CA GLU A 127 14.65 -8.69 -16.82
C GLU A 127 16.02 -7.99 -16.70
N PRO A 128 16.20 -6.79 -17.29
CA PRO A 128 17.45 -6.06 -17.14
C PRO A 128 17.70 -5.60 -15.70
N VAL A 129 18.89 -5.90 -15.17
CA VAL A 129 19.31 -5.57 -13.79
C VAL A 129 19.20 -4.06 -13.51
N PHE A 130 19.51 -3.21 -14.49
CA PHE A 130 19.37 -1.76 -14.34
C PHE A 130 17.92 -1.35 -14.05
N GLN A 131 16.96 -1.97 -14.73
CA GLN A 131 15.53 -1.69 -14.54
C GLN A 131 15.06 -2.18 -13.18
N PHE A 132 15.43 -3.41 -12.82
CA PHE A 132 15.22 -4.00 -11.50
C PHE A 132 15.71 -3.08 -10.38
N VAL A 133 16.99 -2.68 -10.40
CA VAL A 133 17.58 -1.82 -9.36
C VAL A 133 16.89 -0.45 -9.30
N THR A 134 16.51 0.11 -10.46
CA THR A 134 15.77 1.38 -10.50
C THR A 134 14.40 1.27 -9.81
N CYS A 135 13.70 0.15 -9.99
CA CYS A 135 12.45 -0.12 -9.29
C CYS A 135 12.66 -0.28 -7.78
N VAL A 136 13.67 -1.05 -7.34
CA VAL A 136 13.99 -1.24 -5.92
C VAL A 136 14.35 0.09 -5.24
N VAL A 137 15.19 0.91 -5.87
CA VAL A 137 15.53 2.26 -5.35
C VAL A 137 14.28 3.11 -5.22
N LYS A 138 13.41 3.12 -6.24
CA LYS A 138 12.20 3.93 -6.20
C LYS A 138 11.24 3.49 -5.10
N HIS A 139 11.06 2.18 -4.94
CA HIS A 139 10.27 1.63 -3.86
C HIS A 139 10.83 2.07 -2.49
N SER A 140 12.14 1.95 -2.28
CA SER A 140 12.81 2.39 -1.06
C SER A 140 12.65 3.90 -0.77
N GLU A 141 12.68 4.74 -1.81
CA GLU A 141 12.43 6.19 -1.68
C GLU A 141 11.00 6.47 -1.21
N GLN A 142 10.02 5.81 -1.81
CA GLN A 142 8.60 6.04 -1.50
C GLN A 142 8.24 5.54 -0.11
N ARG A 143 8.76 4.38 0.27
CA ARG A 143 8.62 3.81 1.61
C ARG A 143 9.55 4.46 2.66
N ARG A 144 10.37 5.44 2.25
CA ARG A 144 11.38 6.13 3.09
C ARG A 144 12.30 5.21 3.92
N LEU A 145 12.69 4.07 3.36
CA LEU A 145 13.45 3.04 4.10
C LEU A 145 14.93 3.40 4.28
N GLY A 146 15.45 4.35 3.50
CA GLY A 146 16.85 4.78 3.52
C GLY A 146 17.81 3.85 2.76
N ILE A 147 19.04 4.30 2.56
CA ILE A 147 20.04 3.60 1.72
C ILE A 147 20.55 2.26 2.30
N LYS A 148 20.37 2.07 3.62
CA LYS A 148 20.75 0.84 4.33
C LYS A 148 19.63 -0.21 4.33
N ALA A 149 18.45 0.09 3.75
CA ALA A 149 17.39 -0.89 3.61
C ALA A 149 17.88 -2.08 2.78
N ALA A 150 17.62 -3.29 3.28
CA ALA A 150 18.09 -4.53 2.69
C ALA A 150 16.95 -5.32 2.05
N TYR A 151 17.17 -5.73 0.80
CA TYR A 151 16.25 -6.47 -0.03
C TYR A 151 16.79 -7.88 -0.26
N TRP A 152 16.01 -8.89 0.08
CA TRP A 152 16.39 -10.26 -0.23
C TRP A 152 16.10 -10.53 -1.70
N VAL A 153 17.13 -10.93 -2.43
CA VAL A 153 17.07 -11.21 -3.86
C VAL A 153 17.82 -12.51 -4.11
N CYS A 154 17.13 -13.49 -4.69
CA CYS A 154 17.62 -14.87 -4.79
C CYS A 154 19.00 -14.99 -5.45
N ALA A 155 19.32 -14.18 -6.46
CA ALA A 155 20.62 -14.25 -7.15
C ALA A 155 21.81 -13.74 -6.32
N TYR A 156 21.56 -12.90 -5.30
CA TYR A 156 22.62 -12.33 -4.47
C TYR A 156 22.74 -13.03 -3.11
N ALA A 157 21.61 -13.50 -2.58
CA ALA A 157 21.52 -14.12 -1.26
C ALA A 157 21.86 -15.62 -1.26
N ASN A 158 21.40 -16.35 -2.29
CA ASN A 158 21.69 -17.79 -2.40
C ASN A 158 23.14 -18.01 -2.85
N ASN A 159 23.73 -19.10 -2.37
CA ASN A 159 25.05 -19.50 -2.82
C ASN A 159 24.97 -20.09 -4.23
N GLN A 160 25.41 -19.34 -5.23
CA GLN A 160 25.35 -19.75 -6.64
C GLN A 160 26.25 -20.97 -6.97
N TRP A 161 27.08 -21.42 -6.02
CA TRP A 161 27.92 -22.61 -6.10
C TRP A 161 27.27 -23.87 -5.51
N ASP A 162 26.22 -23.71 -4.69
CA ASP A 162 25.50 -24.79 -4.01
C ASP A 162 24.01 -24.47 -3.90
N LEU A 163 23.36 -24.25 -5.05
CA LEU A 163 21.94 -23.91 -5.07
C LEU A 163 21.05 -25.04 -4.52
N ALA A 164 21.52 -26.29 -4.53
CA ALA A 164 20.78 -27.44 -4.03
C ALA A 164 20.60 -27.41 -2.50
N SER A 165 21.53 -26.80 -1.75
CA SER A 165 21.33 -26.59 -0.31
C SER A 165 20.25 -25.54 -0.02
N ASP A 166 20.06 -24.59 -0.94
CA ASP A 166 19.10 -23.48 -0.79
C ASP A 166 17.73 -23.80 -1.41
N LEU A 167 17.69 -24.71 -2.38
CA LEU A 167 16.51 -25.23 -3.09
C LEU A 167 16.27 -26.69 -2.67
N VAL A 168 15.61 -26.86 -1.53
CA VAL A 168 15.23 -28.18 -0.99
C VAL A 168 13.90 -28.67 -1.57
N ALA A 169 13.65 -29.98 -1.50
CA ALA A 169 12.48 -30.62 -2.10
C ALA A 169 11.14 -30.07 -1.59
N ASN A 170 11.10 -29.63 -0.33
CA ASN A 170 9.94 -28.94 0.24
C ASN A 170 10.11 -27.42 0.08
N PRO A 171 9.30 -26.73 -0.74
CA PRO A 171 9.40 -25.27 -0.91
C PRO A 171 9.27 -24.50 0.41
N ALA A 172 8.59 -25.04 1.42
CA ALA A 172 8.46 -24.44 2.74
C ALA A 172 9.77 -24.40 3.56
N GLU A 173 10.76 -25.19 3.18
CA GLU A 173 12.08 -25.23 3.81
C GLU A 173 13.15 -24.48 3.00
N SER A 174 12.76 -23.91 1.85
CA SER A 174 13.66 -23.19 0.96
C SER A 174 14.16 -21.88 1.57
N SER A 175 15.30 -21.39 1.07
CA SER A 175 15.82 -20.06 1.45
C SER A 175 14.82 -18.93 1.15
N PHE A 176 14.00 -19.11 0.12
CA PHE A 176 12.93 -18.19 -0.26
C PHE A 176 11.89 -18.06 0.86
N ARG A 177 11.42 -19.21 1.39
CA ARG A 177 10.45 -19.21 2.48
C ARG A 177 11.02 -18.58 3.74
N ARG A 178 12.27 -18.90 4.10
CA ARG A 178 12.95 -18.32 5.27
C ARG A 178 13.03 -16.80 5.19
N ALA A 179 13.39 -16.25 4.03
CA ALA A 179 13.47 -14.81 3.81
C ALA A 179 12.09 -14.14 3.79
N LEU A 180 11.10 -14.77 3.13
CA LEU A 180 9.70 -14.31 3.15
C LEU A 180 9.12 -14.25 4.55
N ASP A 181 9.50 -15.20 5.42
CA ASP A 181 8.91 -15.30 6.74
C ASP A 181 9.27 -14.16 7.69
N VAL A 182 10.47 -13.59 7.52
CA VAL A 182 10.97 -12.47 8.33
C VAL A 182 10.78 -11.09 7.69
N ALA A 183 10.38 -11.02 6.41
CA ALA A 183 10.22 -9.77 5.69
C ALA A 183 9.02 -8.96 6.17
N GLU A 184 9.13 -7.62 6.17
CA GLU A 184 8.01 -6.69 6.40
C GLU A 184 7.00 -6.71 5.23
N GLY A 185 7.49 -7.02 4.04
CA GLY A 185 6.70 -7.06 2.82
C GLY A 185 7.43 -7.70 1.64
N THR A 186 6.68 -7.93 0.57
CA THR A 186 7.15 -8.46 -0.70
C THR A 186 7.05 -7.38 -1.76
N LEU A 187 8.17 -7.11 -2.45
CA LEU A 187 8.24 -6.30 -3.65
C LEU A 187 8.24 -7.23 -4.88
N SER A 188 7.15 -7.26 -5.63
CA SER A 188 7.07 -7.94 -6.94
C SER A 188 7.54 -6.99 -8.04
N ILE A 189 8.59 -7.37 -8.76
CA ILE A 189 9.06 -6.61 -9.93
C ILE A 189 8.61 -7.32 -11.21
N LEU A 190 7.86 -6.60 -12.03
CA LEU A 190 7.30 -7.08 -13.28
C LEU A 190 8.08 -6.61 -14.48
N ASP A 191 8.51 -7.58 -15.28
CA ASP A 191 8.97 -7.36 -16.64
C ASP A 191 7.83 -6.90 -17.55
N GLY A 192 8.18 -6.36 -18.72
CA GLY A 192 7.21 -5.76 -19.65
C GLY A 192 6.15 -6.71 -20.21
N SER A 193 6.26 -8.02 -19.95
CA SER A 193 5.30 -9.04 -20.38
C SER A 193 4.71 -9.83 -19.21
N ALA A 194 4.94 -9.40 -17.96
CA ALA A 194 4.52 -10.11 -16.75
C ALA A 194 4.95 -11.60 -16.72
N ILE A 195 6.08 -11.93 -17.37
CA ILE A 195 6.66 -13.28 -17.36
C ILE A 195 6.89 -13.75 -15.94
N ALA A 196 7.23 -12.86 -14.99
CA ALA A 196 7.32 -13.21 -13.58
C ALA A 196 6.13 -14.06 -13.09
N TYR A 197 4.90 -13.76 -13.50
CA TYR A 197 3.70 -14.49 -13.06
C TYR A 197 3.39 -15.77 -13.84
N SER A 198 4.18 -16.09 -14.87
CA SER A 198 4.17 -17.43 -15.45
C SER A 198 5.17 -18.37 -14.77
N ARG A 199 5.95 -17.91 -13.77
CA ARG A 199 7.02 -18.69 -13.15
C ARG A 199 6.55 -19.28 -11.82
N VAL A 200 6.71 -20.59 -11.65
CA VAL A 200 6.16 -21.28 -10.48
C VAL A 200 6.74 -20.79 -9.14
N TRP A 201 8.03 -20.43 -9.10
CA TRP A 201 8.65 -19.90 -7.88
C TRP A 201 8.08 -18.53 -7.50
N CYS A 202 7.88 -17.63 -8.48
CA CYS A 202 7.20 -16.36 -8.23
C CYS A 202 5.75 -16.57 -7.79
N ASN A 203 5.07 -17.58 -8.32
CA ASN A 203 3.72 -17.93 -7.90
C ASN A 203 3.66 -18.48 -6.47
N TYR A 204 4.66 -19.26 -6.05
CA TYR A 204 4.83 -19.66 -4.66
C TYR A 204 5.08 -18.47 -3.74
N GLU A 205 5.97 -17.57 -4.14
CA GLU A 205 6.28 -16.34 -3.39
C GLU A 205 5.02 -15.47 -3.21
N MET A 206 4.21 -15.35 -4.27
CA MET A 206 2.90 -14.68 -4.20
C MET A 206 1.93 -15.41 -3.28
N PHE A 207 1.80 -16.73 -3.37
CA PHE A 207 0.94 -17.51 -2.49
C PHE A 207 1.27 -17.24 -1.01
N VAL A 208 2.54 -17.39 -0.63
CA VAL A 208 2.99 -17.14 0.74
C VAL A 208 2.75 -15.69 1.16
N THR A 209 3.05 -14.74 0.27
CA THR A 209 2.82 -13.30 0.51
C THR A 209 1.34 -13.01 0.77
N LEU A 210 0.44 -13.53 -0.06
CA LEU A 210 -0.99 -13.28 0.03
C LEU A 210 -1.64 -13.98 1.24
N GLU A 211 -1.16 -15.17 1.61
CA GLU A 211 -1.55 -15.82 2.88
C GLU A 211 -1.13 -14.98 4.09
N LYS A 212 0.12 -14.48 4.12
CA LYS A 212 0.61 -13.60 5.21
C LYS A 212 -0.11 -12.25 5.23
N ALA A 213 -0.55 -11.74 4.08
CA ALA A 213 -1.29 -10.49 3.99
C ALA A 213 -2.69 -10.58 4.64
N LYS A 214 -3.27 -11.78 4.82
CA LYS A 214 -4.56 -11.96 5.51
C LYS A 214 -4.58 -11.44 6.94
N SER A 215 -3.45 -11.52 7.65
CA SER A 215 -3.30 -10.99 9.03
C SER A 215 -2.80 -9.54 9.08
N ALA A 216 -2.90 -8.81 7.96
CA ALA A 216 -2.65 -7.36 7.80
C ALA A 216 -1.22 -6.85 8.10
N SER A 217 -0.25 -7.71 8.39
CA SER A 217 1.13 -7.30 8.72
C SER A 217 2.12 -7.36 7.55
N HIS A 218 1.80 -8.07 6.47
CA HIS A 218 2.72 -8.28 5.33
C HIS A 218 2.24 -7.49 4.12
N LEU A 219 3.06 -6.54 3.65
CA LEU A 219 2.73 -5.69 2.50
C LEU A 219 3.06 -6.37 1.17
N PHE A 220 2.27 -6.13 0.13
CA PHE A 220 2.56 -6.55 -1.23
C PHE A 220 2.59 -5.38 -2.21
N ASP A 221 3.80 -4.98 -2.61
CA ASP A 221 4.03 -3.87 -3.55
C ASP A 221 4.47 -4.40 -4.90
N ILE A 222 4.00 -3.79 -5.99
CA ILE A 222 4.25 -4.21 -7.36
C ILE A 222 4.89 -3.07 -8.13
N TYR A 223 6.05 -3.29 -8.74
CA TYR A 223 6.76 -2.29 -9.53
C TYR A 223 7.13 -2.81 -10.91
N THR A 224 7.18 -1.91 -11.89
CA THR A 224 7.67 -2.19 -13.24
C THR A 224 8.44 -1.00 -13.77
N PHE A 225 9.39 -1.23 -14.67
CA PHE A 225 10.06 -0.16 -15.39
C PHE A 225 9.38 0.10 -16.73
N HIS A 226 8.70 1.24 -16.87
CA HIS A 226 7.93 1.57 -18.06
C HIS A 226 8.11 3.04 -18.45
N ALA A 227 8.24 3.30 -19.76
CA ALA A 227 8.46 4.64 -20.30
C ALA A 227 9.62 5.38 -19.60
N HIS A 228 10.76 4.69 -19.43
CA HIS A 228 11.98 5.18 -18.79
C HIS A 228 11.86 5.55 -17.30
N GLN A 229 10.78 5.14 -16.63
CA GLN A 229 10.59 5.39 -15.20
C GLN A 229 10.02 4.16 -14.48
N PRO A 230 10.36 3.97 -13.20
CA PRO A 230 9.68 3.01 -12.34
C PRO A 230 8.23 3.47 -12.08
N ARG A 231 7.29 2.53 -12.24
CA ARG A 231 5.85 2.68 -11.97
C ARG A 231 5.48 1.63 -10.94
N GLY A 232 4.82 2.04 -9.85
CA GLY A 232 4.48 1.14 -8.75
C GLY A 232 3.01 1.21 -8.40
N ILE A 233 2.47 0.10 -7.93
CA ILE A 233 1.20 -0.05 -7.22
C ILE A 233 1.57 -0.58 -5.82
N THR A 234 1.09 0.04 -4.76
CA THR A 234 1.46 -0.35 -3.38
C THR A 234 0.28 -0.76 -2.54
N ASP A 235 0.53 -1.62 -1.56
CA ASP A 235 -0.43 -1.87 -0.48
C ASP A 235 -0.50 -0.67 0.45
N GLY A 236 -1.72 -0.13 0.58
CA GLY A 236 -2.00 1.11 1.28
C GLY A 236 -1.22 2.30 0.73
N ILE A 237 -1.07 3.31 1.58
CA ILE A 237 -0.25 4.49 1.34
C ILE A 237 1.21 4.24 1.70
N THR A 238 2.10 4.93 1.00
CA THR A 238 3.52 5.02 1.35
C THR A 238 3.76 6.28 2.17
N GLU A 239 4.85 6.30 2.92
CA GLU A 239 5.34 7.47 3.65
C GLU A 239 5.62 8.65 2.70
N GLY A 240 5.90 8.37 1.43
CA GLY A 240 5.99 9.36 0.35
C GLY A 240 4.69 10.13 0.12
N ASP A 241 3.53 9.48 0.29
CA ASP A 241 2.21 10.08 0.09
C ASP A 241 1.83 11.03 1.23
N MET A 242 2.29 10.75 2.45
CA MET A 242 1.92 11.47 3.68
C MET A 242 2.52 12.90 3.84
N ARG A 243 3.01 13.55 2.77
CA ARG A 243 3.71 14.86 2.89
C ARG A 243 2.77 16.08 2.98
N GLY A 244 2.45 16.61 4.15
CA GLY A 244 1.65 17.85 4.30
C GLY A 244 0.33 17.57 5.02
N ALA A 245 -0.71 18.39 4.81
CA ALA A 245 -2.01 18.17 5.46
C ALA A 245 -2.51 16.73 5.22
N SER A 246 -2.91 16.06 6.29
CA SER A 246 -3.21 14.63 6.42
C SER A 246 -4.38 14.14 5.56
N TRP A 247 -5.10 15.01 4.85
CA TRP A 247 -6.36 14.71 4.16
C TRP A 247 -6.25 14.67 2.62
N TRP A 248 -5.03 14.62 2.06
CA TRP A 248 -4.78 14.67 0.60
C TRP A 248 -3.99 13.47 0.07
N TRP A 249 -3.94 12.36 0.79
CA TRP A 249 -3.07 11.24 0.44
C TRP A 249 -3.64 10.38 -0.68
N GLU A 250 -4.97 10.26 -0.79
CA GLU A 250 -5.66 9.46 -1.81
C GLU A 250 -5.28 9.97 -3.21
N ASP A 251 -5.24 11.29 -3.37
CA ASP A 251 -4.84 11.96 -4.61
C ASP A 251 -3.38 11.70 -4.98
N ARG A 252 -2.51 11.54 -3.99
CA ARG A 252 -1.07 11.35 -4.21
C ARG A 252 -0.76 9.91 -4.55
N LYS A 253 -1.36 8.98 -3.82
CA LYS A 253 -1.35 7.55 -4.17
C LYS A 253 -1.86 7.38 -5.60
N TRP A 254 -3.04 7.91 -5.91
CA TRP A 254 -3.58 7.90 -7.28
C TRP A 254 -2.61 8.53 -8.30
N THR A 255 -2.07 9.72 -8.02
CA THR A 255 -1.16 10.42 -8.95
C THR A 255 0.11 9.63 -9.24
N ARG A 256 0.62 8.88 -8.26
CA ARG A 256 1.74 7.97 -8.45
C ARG A 256 1.34 6.78 -9.32
N GLU A 257 0.23 6.13 -8.99
CA GLU A 257 -0.14 4.81 -9.52
C GLU A 257 -0.80 4.89 -10.90
N LYS A 258 -1.43 6.02 -11.26
CA LYS A 258 -2.13 6.22 -12.54
C LYS A 258 -1.29 6.00 -13.80
N ASN A 259 0.04 6.00 -13.67
CA ASN A 259 0.96 5.78 -14.79
C ASN A 259 1.44 4.33 -14.89
N PHE A 260 0.88 3.41 -14.09
CA PHE A 260 1.12 1.99 -14.24
C PHE A 260 0.58 1.50 -15.59
N PRO A 261 1.29 0.64 -16.34
CA PRO A 261 0.89 0.31 -17.71
C PRO A 261 -0.38 -0.55 -17.72
N VAL A 262 -1.47 0.00 -18.28
CA VAL A 262 -2.78 -0.69 -18.32
C VAL A 262 -2.68 -2.05 -19.02
N ASN A 263 -1.97 -2.14 -20.14
CA ASN A 263 -1.79 -3.40 -20.86
C ASN A 263 -1.04 -4.45 -20.02
N LEU A 264 -0.07 -4.02 -19.20
CA LEU A 264 0.65 -4.92 -18.30
C LEU A 264 -0.24 -5.41 -17.16
N ALA A 265 -1.05 -4.50 -16.59
CA ALA A 265 -2.04 -4.88 -15.58
C ALA A 265 -3.08 -5.87 -16.14
N GLN A 266 -3.56 -5.66 -17.37
CA GLN A 266 -4.45 -6.59 -18.05
C GLN A 266 -3.79 -7.95 -18.30
N ALA A 267 -2.51 -7.99 -18.69
CA ALA A 267 -1.78 -9.25 -18.83
C ALA A 267 -1.63 -9.96 -17.46
N ALA A 268 -1.32 -9.21 -16.40
CA ALA A 268 -1.21 -9.76 -15.05
C ALA A 268 -2.55 -10.27 -14.49
N MET A 269 -3.68 -9.67 -14.86
CA MET A 269 -5.03 -10.17 -14.56
C MET A 269 -5.38 -11.49 -15.27
N GLN A 270 -4.52 -11.99 -16.16
CA GLN A 270 -4.71 -13.28 -16.83
C GLN A 270 -3.78 -14.37 -16.28
N ALA A 271 -2.91 -14.03 -15.32
CA ALA A 271 -1.99 -15.00 -14.72
C ALA A 271 -2.77 -16.12 -14.00
N ARG A 272 -2.32 -17.35 -14.17
CA ARG A 272 -2.91 -18.55 -13.54
C ARG A 272 -1.83 -19.40 -12.91
N VAL A 273 -1.92 -19.62 -11.61
CA VAL A 273 -0.93 -20.36 -10.81
C VAL A 273 -0.75 -21.79 -11.30
N GLU A 274 -1.84 -22.48 -11.59
CA GLU A 274 -1.89 -23.86 -12.05
C GLU A 274 -1.25 -24.06 -13.44
N LEU A 275 -1.09 -22.97 -14.22
CA LEU A 275 -0.43 -22.98 -15.53
C LEU A 275 1.05 -22.57 -15.45
N ALA A 276 1.61 -22.44 -14.24
CA ALA A 276 2.96 -21.96 -14.06
C ALA A 276 4.01 -22.89 -14.66
N GLU A 277 5.05 -22.27 -15.20
CA GLU A 277 6.21 -22.93 -15.78
C GLU A 277 7.36 -22.94 -14.78
N ALA A 278 8.04 -24.08 -14.73
CA ALA A 278 9.35 -24.22 -14.13
C ALA A 278 10.23 -24.84 -15.19
N SER A 279 11.49 -24.44 -15.26
CA SER A 279 12.40 -25.18 -16.13
C SER A 279 13.08 -26.36 -15.43
N VAL A 280 12.76 -26.63 -14.16
CA VAL A 280 12.89 -27.97 -13.56
C VAL A 280 11.46 -28.38 -13.22
N ASP A 281 10.90 -29.37 -13.93
CA ASP A 281 9.48 -29.70 -13.79
C ASP A 281 9.13 -30.22 -12.38
N MET A 282 10.09 -30.84 -11.68
CA MET A 282 9.92 -31.25 -10.29
C MET A 282 9.60 -30.06 -9.37
N ASP A 283 10.20 -28.89 -9.59
CA ASP A 283 9.87 -27.68 -8.82
C ASP A 283 8.39 -27.32 -9.03
N ARG A 284 7.90 -27.40 -10.29
CA ARG A 284 6.49 -27.14 -10.61
C ARG A 284 5.59 -28.10 -9.85
N ILE A 285 5.92 -29.38 -9.86
CA ILE A 285 5.15 -30.42 -9.15
C ILE A 285 5.14 -30.16 -7.65
N HIS A 286 6.31 -30.02 -7.03
CA HIS A 286 6.44 -29.80 -5.58
C HIS A 286 5.77 -28.51 -5.11
N ILE A 287 5.92 -27.42 -5.84
CA ILE A 287 5.33 -26.12 -5.48
C ILE A 287 3.81 -26.13 -5.62
N LEU A 288 3.28 -26.64 -6.73
CA LEU A 288 1.83 -26.69 -6.90
C LEU A 288 1.17 -27.55 -5.81
N ASN A 289 1.78 -28.69 -5.48
CA ASN A 289 1.35 -29.53 -4.36
C ASN A 289 1.50 -28.84 -2.99
N ALA A 290 2.58 -28.05 -2.80
CA ALA A 290 2.76 -27.28 -1.56
C ALA A 290 1.71 -26.17 -1.41
N ILE A 291 1.29 -25.51 -2.50
CA ILE A 291 0.25 -24.47 -2.49
C ILE A 291 -1.10 -25.05 -2.05
N VAL A 292 -1.44 -26.26 -2.50
CA VAL A 292 -2.69 -26.94 -2.13
C VAL A 292 -2.60 -27.69 -0.80
N GLY A 293 -1.46 -27.63 -0.10
CA GLY A 293 -1.26 -28.29 1.19
C GLY A 293 -1.23 -29.82 1.12
N ALA A 294 -0.77 -30.39 0.01
CA ALA A 294 -0.69 -31.85 -0.15
C ALA A 294 0.34 -32.49 0.78
N GLU A 295 0.01 -33.69 1.30
CA GLU A 295 0.95 -34.48 2.11
C GLU A 295 2.10 -35.07 1.27
N ASP A 296 1.80 -35.54 0.05
CA ASP A 296 2.82 -35.99 -0.90
C ASP A 296 3.09 -34.92 -1.97
N LEU A 297 4.28 -34.33 -1.92
CA LEU A 297 4.68 -33.32 -2.89
C LEU A 297 4.92 -33.90 -4.30
N ASN A 298 5.15 -35.20 -4.45
CA ASN A 298 5.47 -35.83 -5.74
C ASN A 298 4.24 -36.26 -6.55
N GLN A 299 3.04 -36.17 -5.97
CA GLN A 299 1.81 -36.54 -6.66
C GLN A 299 1.59 -35.62 -7.88
N THR A 300 0.72 -36.03 -8.81
CA THR A 300 0.33 -35.13 -9.91
C THR A 300 -0.46 -33.95 -9.34
N PRO A 301 -0.02 -32.69 -9.54
CA PRO A 301 -0.75 -31.55 -9.03
C PRO A 301 -2.16 -31.49 -9.63
N PRO A 302 -3.17 -31.09 -8.85
CA PRO A 302 -4.52 -30.94 -9.38
C PRO A 302 -4.55 -29.86 -10.47
N LEU A 303 -5.46 -30.01 -11.44
CA LEU A 303 -5.66 -29.00 -12.49
C LEU A 303 -6.41 -27.76 -11.99
N GLU A 304 -7.22 -27.92 -10.95
CA GLU A 304 -8.03 -26.87 -10.32
C GLU A 304 -8.02 -27.08 -8.80
N HIS A 305 -7.94 -25.99 -8.02
CA HIS A 305 -7.97 -26.03 -6.56
C HIS A 305 -8.31 -24.66 -5.99
N GLU A 306 -9.04 -24.61 -4.86
CA GLU A 306 -9.43 -23.36 -4.20
C GLU A 306 -8.24 -22.47 -3.80
N CYS A 307 -7.09 -23.08 -3.47
CA CYS A 307 -5.85 -22.35 -3.17
C CYS A 307 -5.27 -21.65 -4.41
N TYR A 308 -5.40 -22.23 -5.60
CA TYR A 308 -5.01 -21.55 -6.84
C TYR A 308 -5.96 -20.40 -7.13
N ASP A 309 -7.27 -20.63 -6.98
CA ASP A 309 -8.28 -19.60 -7.15
C ASP A 309 -8.05 -18.44 -6.18
N PHE A 310 -7.74 -18.72 -4.91
CA PHE A 310 -7.40 -17.69 -3.92
C PHE A 310 -6.27 -16.78 -4.42
N VAL A 311 -5.16 -17.35 -4.91
CA VAL A 311 -4.01 -16.56 -5.41
C VAL A 311 -4.38 -15.80 -6.68
N ASN A 312 -4.97 -16.49 -7.66
CA ASN A 312 -5.37 -15.93 -8.95
C ASN A 312 -6.32 -14.74 -8.75
N THR A 313 -7.42 -14.97 -8.04
CA THR A 313 -8.47 -13.96 -7.83
C THR A 313 -7.97 -12.75 -7.04
N THR A 314 -7.16 -12.97 -6.00
CA THR A 314 -6.59 -11.88 -5.19
C THR A 314 -5.59 -11.05 -5.99
N LEU A 315 -4.74 -11.69 -6.81
CA LEU A 315 -3.82 -11.00 -7.71
C LEU A 315 -4.57 -10.17 -8.76
N HIS A 316 -5.57 -10.77 -9.41
CA HIS A 316 -6.36 -10.11 -10.45
C HIS A 316 -7.10 -8.89 -9.90
N ALA A 317 -7.71 -9.01 -8.73
CA ALA A 317 -8.43 -7.91 -8.09
C ALA A 317 -7.52 -6.74 -7.73
N ARG A 318 -6.26 -6.99 -7.34
CA ARG A 318 -5.27 -5.92 -7.09
C ARG A 318 -5.00 -5.10 -8.35
N PHE A 319 -4.79 -5.74 -9.50
CA PHE A 319 -4.62 -5.04 -10.78
C PHE A 319 -5.91 -4.36 -11.27
N ALA A 320 -7.06 -4.99 -11.07
CA ALA A 320 -8.34 -4.38 -11.39
C ALA A 320 -8.55 -3.09 -10.58
N LEU A 321 -8.38 -3.12 -9.26
CA LEU A 321 -8.51 -1.93 -8.42
C LEU A 321 -7.54 -0.82 -8.85
N ALA A 322 -6.27 -1.16 -9.09
CA ALA A 322 -5.26 -0.20 -9.52
C ALA A 322 -5.56 0.45 -10.88
N THR A 323 -6.26 -0.26 -11.77
CA THR A 323 -6.61 0.23 -13.11
C THR A 323 -8.06 0.67 -13.26
N PHE A 324 -8.89 0.55 -12.22
CA PHE A 324 -10.34 0.75 -12.31
C PHE A 324 -10.68 2.14 -12.84
N LYS A 325 -10.11 3.18 -12.21
CA LYS A 325 -10.34 4.57 -12.64
C LYS A 325 -9.76 4.85 -14.03
N LEU A 326 -8.59 4.31 -14.37
CA LEU A 326 -8.02 4.47 -15.71
C LEU A 326 -8.93 3.87 -16.77
N ALA A 327 -9.46 2.67 -16.54
CA ALA A 327 -10.38 2.00 -17.44
C ALA A 327 -11.68 2.81 -17.59
N LEU A 328 -12.24 3.29 -16.46
CA LEU A 328 -13.42 4.15 -16.45
C LEU A 328 -13.21 5.45 -17.25
N GLU A 329 -12.14 6.18 -16.98
CA GLU A 329 -11.84 7.46 -17.66
C GLU A 329 -11.48 7.28 -19.13
N ALA A 330 -10.97 6.11 -19.51
CA ALA A 330 -10.74 5.74 -20.91
C ALA A 330 -11.99 5.23 -21.64
N GLY A 331 -13.13 5.09 -20.95
CA GLY A 331 -14.37 4.53 -21.52
C GLY A 331 -14.24 3.04 -21.85
N LEU A 332 -13.33 2.32 -21.18
CA LEU A 332 -13.18 0.88 -21.34
C LEU A 332 -14.25 0.12 -20.54
N PRO A 333 -14.68 -1.06 -21.01
CA PRO A 333 -15.63 -1.89 -20.27
C PRO A 333 -15.07 -2.34 -18.90
N LEU A 334 -15.89 -2.28 -17.85
CA LEU A 334 -15.50 -2.57 -16.46
C LEU A 334 -15.94 -3.97 -15.98
N GLU A 335 -16.57 -4.78 -16.82
CA GLU A 335 -17.11 -6.10 -16.44
C GLU A 335 -16.01 -7.02 -15.91
N SER A 336 -14.82 -6.98 -16.52
CA SER A 336 -13.69 -7.77 -16.06
C SER A 336 -13.23 -7.34 -14.66
N HIS A 337 -13.20 -6.03 -14.39
CA HIS A 337 -12.83 -5.45 -13.10
C HIS A 337 -13.84 -5.83 -12.02
N VAL A 338 -15.12 -5.57 -12.26
CA VAL A 338 -16.23 -5.90 -11.36
C VAL A 338 -16.23 -7.38 -11.02
N ARG A 339 -16.06 -8.24 -12.04
CA ARG A 339 -16.04 -9.68 -11.86
C ARG A 339 -14.85 -10.13 -11.01
N VAL A 340 -13.63 -9.65 -11.29
CA VAL A 340 -12.46 -10.12 -10.52
C VAL A 340 -12.47 -9.64 -9.08
N ILE A 341 -13.02 -8.46 -8.82
CA ILE A 341 -13.12 -7.92 -7.46
C ILE A 341 -14.16 -8.72 -6.65
N SER A 342 -15.29 -9.08 -7.25
CA SER A 342 -16.41 -9.72 -6.54
C SER A 342 -16.11 -11.11 -5.97
N TYR A 343 -15.29 -11.90 -6.67
CA TYR A 343 -14.86 -13.22 -6.20
C TYR A 343 -13.50 -13.21 -5.48
N SER A 344 -12.92 -12.03 -5.27
CA SER A 344 -11.61 -11.92 -4.61
C SER A 344 -11.71 -12.07 -3.10
N HIS A 345 -10.55 -12.29 -2.48
CA HIS A 345 -10.41 -12.38 -1.04
C HIS A 345 -9.71 -11.13 -0.45
N ILE A 346 -9.83 -9.99 -1.14
CA ILE A 346 -9.20 -8.74 -0.69
C ILE A 346 -9.89 -8.24 0.58
N ALA A 347 -9.07 -7.83 1.55
CA ALA A 347 -9.53 -7.27 2.83
C ALA A 347 -9.54 -5.73 2.86
N ARG A 348 -8.80 -5.07 1.95
CA ARG A 348 -8.69 -3.61 1.87
C ARG A 348 -8.88 -3.11 0.44
N ILE A 349 -9.75 -2.13 0.26
CA ILE A 349 -9.95 -1.42 -1.01
C ILE A 349 -9.69 0.07 -0.79
N ASP A 350 -8.78 0.65 -1.57
CA ASP A 350 -8.49 2.08 -1.59
C ASP A 350 -8.69 2.61 -3.02
N LEU A 351 -9.71 3.44 -3.24
CA LEU A 351 -10.03 4.00 -4.56
C LEU A 351 -10.29 5.51 -4.48
N SER A 352 -9.76 6.27 -5.44
CA SER A 352 -10.03 7.70 -5.58
C SER A 352 -10.51 8.05 -6.97
N PHE A 353 -11.77 8.44 -7.06
CA PHE A 353 -12.44 9.00 -8.23
C PHE A 353 -12.58 10.53 -8.13
N ARG A 354 -11.80 11.18 -7.28
CA ARG A 354 -11.85 12.64 -7.12
C ARG A 354 -11.88 13.37 -8.45
N SER A 355 -12.83 14.30 -8.57
CA SER A 355 -13.11 15.13 -9.74
C SER A 355 -13.36 14.34 -11.02
N SER A 356 -13.80 13.07 -10.92
CA SER A 356 -14.14 12.29 -12.10
C SER A 356 -15.37 12.90 -12.78
N GLU A 357 -15.26 13.11 -14.09
CA GLU A 357 -16.36 13.63 -14.90
C GLU A 357 -17.28 12.51 -15.41
N VAL A 358 -16.88 11.25 -15.26
CA VAL A 358 -17.54 10.07 -15.82
C VAL A 358 -18.04 9.08 -14.75
N LEU A 359 -17.66 9.24 -13.48
CA LEU A 359 -18.22 8.44 -12.40
C LEU A 359 -19.70 8.81 -12.18
N SER A 360 -20.58 7.92 -12.65
CA SER A 360 -22.03 8.01 -12.48
C SER A 360 -22.54 7.07 -11.40
N ASP A 361 -23.81 7.23 -11.01
CA ASP A 361 -24.49 6.30 -10.10
C ASP A 361 -24.42 4.84 -10.59
N HIS A 362 -24.50 4.61 -11.91
CA HIS A 362 -24.40 3.27 -12.48
C HIS A 362 -23.04 2.62 -12.22
N VAL A 363 -21.96 3.37 -12.41
CA VAL A 363 -20.60 2.87 -12.17
C VAL A 363 -20.38 2.64 -10.68
N LEU A 364 -20.87 3.52 -9.81
CA LEU A 364 -20.78 3.29 -8.37
C LEU A 364 -21.61 2.07 -7.94
N MET A 365 -22.77 1.83 -8.54
CA MET A 365 -23.55 0.60 -8.34
C MET A 365 -22.77 -0.65 -8.75
N GLN A 366 -22.09 -0.64 -9.89
CA GLN A 366 -21.24 -1.74 -10.34
C GLN A 366 -20.07 -2.00 -9.39
N LEU A 367 -19.42 -0.95 -8.89
CA LEU A 367 -18.37 -1.09 -7.87
C LEU A 367 -18.94 -1.64 -6.57
N SER A 368 -20.09 -1.14 -6.13
CA SER A 368 -20.75 -1.55 -4.88
C SER A 368 -21.15 -3.02 -4.90
N SER A 369 -21.66 -3.52 -6.03
CA SER A 369 -21.98 -4.94 -6.21
C SER A 369 -20.75 -5.84 -6.34
N SER A 370 -19.57 -5.27 -6.61
CA SER A 370 -18.32 -6.02 -6.65
C SER A 370 -17.60 -6.13 -5.30
N LEU A 371 -18.04 -5.43 -4.25
CA LEU A 371 -17.33 -5.46 -2.97
C LEU A 371 -17.35 -6.89 -2.39
N PRO A 372 -16.18 -7.51 -2.15
CA PRO A 372 -16.12 -8.89 -1.70
C PRO A 372 -16.54 -9.01 -0.23
N SER A 373 -17.11 -10.15 0.17
CA SER A 373 -17.56 -10.41 1.55
C SER A 373 -16.42 -10.44 2.57
N THR A 374 -15.17 -10.58 2.11
CA THR A 374 -13.96 -10.54 2.94
C THR A 374 -13.52 -9.11 3.29
N LEU A 375 -14.12 -8.08 2.70
CA LEU A 375 -13.70 -6.69 2.86
C LEU A 375 -13.84 -6.22 4.32
N ARG A 376 -12.74 -5.69 4.87
CA ARG A 376 -12.64 -5.14 6.23
C ARG A 376 -12.39 -3.65 6.23
N GLU A 377 -11.72 -3.15 5.20
CA GLU A 377 -11.34 -1.75 5.11
C GLU A 377 -11.71 -1.20 3.73
N LEU A 378 -12.51 -0.13 3.72
CA LEU A 378 -12.87 0.58 2.50
C LEU A 378 -12.50 2.05 2.62
N SER A 379 -11.65 2.53 1.73
CA SER A 379 -11.45 3.94 1.44
C SER A 379 -11.94 4.27 0.03
N LEU A 380 -12.90 5.19 -0.04
CA LEU A 380 -13.47 5.67 -1.29
C LEU A 380 -13.57 7.19 -1.29
N ASN A 381 -12.76 7.82 -2.15
CA ASN A 381 -12.81 9.25 -2.40
C ASN A 381 -13.59 9.52 -3.70
N VAL A 382 -14.75 10.14 -3.59
CA VAL A 382 -15.62 10.54 -4.72
C VAL A 382 -15.90 12.04 -4.68
N VAL A 383 -14.94 12.85 -4.21
CA VAL A 383 -15.10 14.31 -4.14
C VAL A 383 -15.34 14.91 -5.52
N ALA A 384 -16.30 15.83 -5.62
CA ALA A 384 -16.60 16.58 -6.83
C ALA A 384 -16.88 15.72 -8.08
N CYS A 385 -17.57 14.59 -7.91
CA CYS A 385 -18.05 13.74 -9.00
C CYS A 385 -19.41 14.23 -9.52
N LYS A 386 -19.41 14.92 -10.67
CA LYS A 386 -20.58 15.66 -11.18
C LYS A 386 -21.81 14.81 -11.52
N GLN A 387 -21.61 13.53 -11.86
CA GLN A 387 -22.70 12.62 -12.24
C GLN A 387 -23.19 11.73 -11.09
N LEU A 388 -22.68 11.97 -9.87
CA LEU A 388 -23.06 11.20 -8.70
C LEU A 388 -24.23 11.86 -7.98
N SER A 389 -25.22 11.06 -7.61
CA SER A 389 -26.41 11.50 -6.87
C SER A 389 -26.66 10.64 -5.63
N ASN A 390 -27.77 10.89 -4.94
CA ASN A 390 -28.21 10.08 -3.82
C ASN A 390 -28.35 8.60 -4.20
N GLN A 391 -28.70 8.27 -5.45
CA GLN A 391 -28.94 6.90 -5.87
C GLN A 391 -27.66 6.04 -5.80
N GLY A 392 -26.52 6.56 -6.29
CA GLY A 392 -25.25 5.86 -6.21
C GLY A 392 -24.82 5.64 -4.76
N ILE A 393 -24.98 6.65 -3.91
CA ILE A 393 -24.64 6.57 -2.48
C ILE A 393 -25.56 5.58 -1.73
N GLN A 394 -26.84 5.54 -2.07
CA GLN A 394 -27.79 4.58 -1.49
C GLN A 394 -27.44 3.14 -1.86
N ALA A 395 -27.01 2.90 -3.11
CA ALA A 395 -26.55 1.58 -3.52
C ALA A 395 -25.26 1.16 -2.83
N LEU A 396 -24.32 2.11 -2.66
CA LEU A 396 -23.12 1.88 -1.85
C LEU A 396 -23.51 1.51 -0.42
N ALA A 397 -24.36 2.31 0.23
CA ALA A 397 -24.85 2.04 1.58
C ALA A 397 -25.48 0.63 1.70
N HIS A 398 -26.29 0.22 0.74
CA HIS A 398 -26.87 -1.13 0.74
C HIS A 398 -25.80 -2.23 0.72
N ALA A 399 -24.75 -2.07 -0.09
CA ALA A 399 -23.63 -3.01 -0.13
C ALA A 399 -22.85 -3.02 1.20
N LEU A 400 -22.56 -1.85 1.78
CA LEU A 400 -21.81 -1.73 3.03
C LEU A 400 -22.48 -2.44 4.21
N HIS A 401 -23.81 -2.47 4.25
CA HIS A 401 -24.58 -3.11 5.34
C HIS A 401 -24.28 -4.61 5.50
N GLN A 402 -23.88 -5.29 4.42
CA GLN A 402 -23.59 -6.73 4.42
C GLN A 402 -22.12 -7.04 4.76
N LEU A 403 -21.27 -6.02 4.85
CA LEU A 403 -19.83 -6.19 4.97
C LEU A 403 -19.37 -6.06 6.43
N PRO A 404 -18.47 -6.94 6.90
CA PRO A 404 -18.00 -6.91 8.27
C PRO A 404 -16.81 -5.93 8.41
N LEU A 405 -17.07 -4.66 8.07
CA LEU A 405 -16.08 -3.60 8.02
C LEU A 405 -15.57 -3.23 9.41
N GLU A 406 -14.26 -3.03 9.51
CA GLU A 406 -13.54 -2.51 10.66
C GLU A 406 -13.12 -1.05 10.46
N SER A 407 -12.88 -0.65 9.21
CA SER A 407 -12.52 0.72 8.83
C SER A 407 -13.32 1.17 7.61
N LEU A 408 -13.91 2.36 7.70
CA LEU A 408 -14.63 2.99 6.61
C LEU A 408 -14.18 4.44 6.46
N HIS A 409 -13.72 4.77 5.27
CA HIS A 409 -13.35 6.11 4.86
C HIS A 409 -14.12 6.49 3.61
N LEU A 410 -15.02 7.47 3.72
CA LEU A 410 -15.79 8.00 2.60
C LEU A 410 -15.62 9.52 2.47
N ASP A 411 -15.07 9.97 1.34
CA ASP A 411 -15.03 11.39 0.99
C ASP A 411 -16.05 11.72 -0.09
N LEU A 412 -17.14 12.37 0.34
CA LEU A 412 -18.29 12.71 -0.48
C LEU A 412 -18.38 14.22 -0.73
N ALA A 413 -17.35 14.99 -0.37
CA ALA A 413 -17.40 16.44 -0.43
C ALA A 413 -17.63 16.98 -1.84
N LYS A 414 -18.25 18.17 -1.93
CA LYS A 414 -18.48 18.92 -3.19
C LYS A 414 -19.32 18.19 -4.25
N ASN A 415 -20.11 17.20 -3.84
CA ASN A 415 -21.12 16.55 -4.68
C ASN A 415 -22.48 17.25 -4.54
N VAL A 416 -23.51 16.77 -5.25
CA VAL A 416 -24.90 17.25 -5.14
C VAL A 416 -25.73 16.22 -4.38
N LEU A 417 -25.41 16.03 -3.10
CA LEU A 417 -26.07 15.07 -2.21
C LEU A 417 -26.99 15.78 -1.22
N THR A 418 -28.03 15.08 -0.77
CA THR A 418 -28.98 15.56 0.25
C THR A 418 -28.96 14.67 1.50
N ASP A 419 -29.74 15.04 2.52
CA ASP A 419 -29.89 14.25 3.74
C ASP A 419 -30.27 12.79 3.48
N ALA A 420 -30.98 12.49 2.39
CA ALA A 420 -31.37 11.13 2.02
C ALA A 420 -30.18 10.21 1.71
N ALA A 421 -29.07 10.75 1.19
CA ALA A 421 -27.84 9.98 0.96
C ALA A 421 -27.14 9.66 2.29
N VAL A 422 -27.05 10.65 3.18
CA VAL A 422 -26.42 10.49 4.49
C VAL A 422 -27.23 9.57 5.39
N GLN A 423 -28.56 9.65 5.33
CA GLN A 423 -29.47 8.73 6.02
C GLN A 423 -29.25 7.27 5.62
N ALA A 424 -29.08 7.02 4.31
CA ALA A 424 -28.83 5.68 3.82
C ALA A 424 -27.48 5.15 4.33
N LEU A 425 -26.42 5.96 4.28
CA LEU A 425 -25.11 5.61 4.82
C LEU A 425 -25.17 5.35 6.34
N ALA A 426 -25.82 6.24 7.10
CA ALA A 426 -26.01 6.07 8.54
C ALA A 426 -26.65 4.71 8.86
N ALA A 427 -27.61 4.25 8.06
CA ALA A 427 -28.24 2.93 8.22
C ALA A 427 -27.35 1.73 7.83
N SER A 428 -26.18 1.96 7.20
CA SER A 428 -25.35 0.88 6.63
C SER A 428 -24.14 0.46 7.45
N HIS A 429 -23.73 1.20 8.47
CA HIS A 429 -22.48 0.89 9.18
C HIS A 429 -22.69 -0.25 10.20
N GLY A 430 -21.87 -1.31 10.11
CA GLY A 430 -21.94 -2.46 11.00
C GLY A 430 -21.40 -2.21 12.41
N SER A 431 -21.82 -3.04 13.38
CA SER A 431 -21.36 -2.99 14.77
C SER A 431 -19.87 -3.30 14.96
N THR A 432 -19.20 -3.82 13.93
CA THR A 432 -17.78 -4.17 13.91
C THR A 432 -16.84 -2.99 13.66
N LEU A 433 -17.38 -1.84 13.23
CA LEU A 433 -16.59 -0.71 12.78
C LEU A 433 -15.83 -0.04 13.95
N LYS A 434 -14.51 0.07 13.80
CA LYS A 434 -13.59 0.67 14.77
C LYS A 434 -13.11 2.06 14.34
N HIS A 435 -13.05 2.30 13.03
CA HIS A 435 -12.59 3.57 12.46
C HIS A 435 -13.62 4.07 11.46
N LEU A 436 -14.12 5.28 11.67
CA LEU A 436 -15.03 5.96 10.77
C LEU A 436 -14.43 7.30 10.36
N TRP A 437 -14.22 7.47 9.06
CA TRP A 437 -13.86 8.73 8.45
C TRP A 437 -14.95 9.08 7.43
N LEU A 438 -15.65 10.19 7.67
CA LEU A 438 -16.75 10.62 6.82
C LEU A 438 -16.66 12.12 6.55
N SER A 439 -16.35 12.46 5.30
CA SER A 439 -16.31 13.84 4.82
C SER A 439 -17.54 14.16 3.97
N LEU A 440 -18.32 15.12 4.46
CA LEU A 440 -19.57 15.62 3.89
C LEU A 440 -19.45 17.12 3.53
N GLY A 441 -18.24 17.59 3.26
CA GLY A 441 -17.96 19.01 3.06
C GLY A 441 -18.62 19.62 1.81
N HIS A 442 -19.03 20.87 1.90
CA HIS A 442 -19.60 21.70 0.84
C HIS A 442 -20.84 21.07 0.17
N LEU A 443 -21.61 20.29 0.92
CA LEU A 443 -22.88 19.74 0.48
C LEU A 443 -24.00 20.69 0.89
N ALA A 444 -24.37 21.61 -0.01
CA ALA A 444 -25.25 22.74 0.28
C ALA A 444 -26.65 22.36 0.79
N SER A 445 -27.11 21.14 0.46
CA SER A 445 -28.45 20.64 0.81
C SER A 445 -28.50 19.85 2.12
N LEU A 446 -27.38 19.67 2.83
CA LEU A 446 -27.39 18.97 4.11
C LEU A 446 -27.88 19.88 5.23
N THR A 447 -28.76 19.34 6.05
CA THR A 447 -29.31 19.98 7.25
C THR A 447 -28.91 19.18 8.50
N ASP A 448 -29.37 19.61 9.68
CA ASP A 448 -29.15 18.86 10.92
C ASP A 448 -29.66 17.42 10.88
N VAL A 449 -30.58 17.08 9.96
CA VAL A 449 -31.03 15.70 9.73
C VAL A 449 -29.84 14.78 9.45
N SER A 450 -28.88 15.23 8.62
CA SER A 450 -27.66 14.47 8.35
C SER A 450 -26.81 14.26 9.60
N GLY A 451 -26.61 15.32 10.39
CA GLY A 451 -25.84 15.26 11.64
C GLY A 451 -26.48 14.36 12.70
N GLU A 452 -27.80 14.46 12.87
CA GLU A 452 -28.61 13.63 13.76
C GLU A 452 -28.56 12.14 13.36
N CYS A 453 -28.73 11.84 12.07
CA CYS A 453 -28.65 10.48 11.56
C CYS A 453 -27.27 9.87 11.74
N VAL A 454 -26.19 10.58 11.40
CA VAL A 454 -24.82 10.10 11.65
C VAL A 454 -24.59 9.86 13.13
N ALA A 455 -24.97 10.80 13.99
CA ALA A 455 -24.79 10.68 15.44
C ALA A 455 -25.49 9.44 16.00
N SER A 456 -26.76 9.23 15.64
CA SER A 456 -27.54 8.07 16.10
C SER A 456 -27.03 6.71 15.58
N ALA A 457 -26.25 6.71 14.50
CA ALA A 457 -25.71 5.51 13.89
C ALA A 457 -24.26 5.19 14.31
N LEU A 458 -23.64 5.99 15.19
CA LEU A 458 -22.26 5.77 15.60
C LEU A 458 -22.12 4.41 16.34
N PRO A 459 -21.22 3.52 15.86
CA PRO A 459 -20.99 2.23 16.51
C PRO A 459 -20.45 2.39 17.93
N THR A 460 -20.95 1.61 18.88
CA THR A 460 -20.55 1.71 20.30
C THR A 460 -19.09 1.32 20.55
N GLY A 461 -18.48 0.53 19.66
CA GLY A 461 -17.08 0.11 19.73
C GLY A 461 -16.08 1.04 19.03
N LEU A 462 -16.54 2.16 18.47
CA LEU A 462 -15.71 3.05 17.64
C LEU A 462 -14.53 3.63 18.45
N LYS A 463 -13.35 3.63 17.84
CA LYS A 463 -12.09 4.12 18.42
C LYS A 463 -11.65 5.45 17.83
N THR A 464 -11.87 5.63 16.54
CA THR A 464 -11.52 6.84 15.79
C THR A 464 -12.75 7.34 15.04
N LEU A 465 -13.08 8.62 15.23
CA LEU A 465 -14.13 9.30 14.49
C LEU A 465 -13.55 10.54 13.84
N PHE A 466 -13.60 10.59 12.51
CA PHE A 466 -13.45 11.81 11.73
C PHE A 466 -14.78 12.13 11.06
N LEU A 467 -15.29 13.35 11.29
CA LEU A 467 -16.54 13.81 10.72
C LEU A 467 -16.39 15.26 10.28
N ALA A 468 -16.57 15.50 8.98
CA ALA A 468 -16.43 16.82 8.39
C ALA A 468 -17.74 17.29 7.72
N PHE A 469 -18.27 18.42 8.17
CA PHE A 469 -19.38 19.15 7.57
C PHE A 469 -18.96 20.51 7.01
N VAL A 470 -17.66 20.70 6.75
CA VAL A 470 -17.07 21.98 6.32
C VAL A 470 -17.88 22.62 5.19
N GLY A 471 -18.35 23.84 5.36
CA GLY A 471 -19.12 24.59 4.35
C GLY A 471 -20.57 24.14 4.17
N CYS A 472 -21.10 23.27 5.03
CA CYS A 472 -22.53 22.94 5.07
C CYS A 472 -23.29 24.03 5.83
N ARG A 473 -23.84 24.99 5.07
CA ARG A 473 -24.39 26.24 5.63
C ARG A 473 -25.70 26.10 6.40
N GLN A 474 -26.38 24.96 6.32
CA GLN A 474 -27.64 24.70 7.04
C GLN A 474 -27.45 23.82 8.29
N ILE A 475 -26.20 23.45 8.60
CA ILE A 475 -25.87 22.76 9.85
C ILE A 475 -25.88 23.77 10.99
N THR A 476 -26.55 23.42 12.08
CA THR A 476 -26.68 24.27 13.27
C THR A 476 -26.19 23.54 14.51
N GLY A 477 -26.37 24.16 15.69
CA GLY A 477 -26.02 23.55 16.96
C GLY A 477 -26.74 22.24 17.28
N LYS A 478 -27.84 21.89 16.60
CA LYS A 478 -28.53 20.61 16.79
C LYS A 478 -27.66 19.40 16.41
N THR A 479 -26.85 19.53 15.36
CA THR A 479 -25.88 18.50 14.98
C THR A 479 -24.88 18.26 16.11
N LEU A 480 -24.29 19.33 16.67
CA LEU A 480 -23.35 19.23 17.80
C LEU A 480 -24.01 18.64 19.06
N ALA A 481 -25.25 19.04 19.34
CA ALA A 481 -26.05 18.53 20.46
C ALA A 481 -26.39 17.03 20.33
N SER A 482 -26.48 16.52 19.11
CA SER A 482 -26.74 15.10 18.84
C SER A 482 -25.46 14.28 18.93
N LEU A 483 -24.35 14.81 18.41
CA LEU A 483 -23.03 14.21 18.57
C LEU A 483 -22.63 14.11 20.04
N SER A 484 -22.85 15.16 20.84
CA SER A 484 -22.50 15.15 22.27
C SER A 484 -23.13 14.01 23.06
N LYS A 485 -24.32 13.54 22.64
CA LYS A 485 -25.04 12.44 23.28
C LYS A 485 -24.62 11.06 22.76
N SER A 486 -23.98 11.01 21.60
CA SER A 486 -23.82 9.78 20.83
C SER A 486 -22.36 9.42 20.53
N ILE A 487 -21.39 10.31 20.81
CA ILE A 487 -19.96 9.98 20.71
C ILE A 487 -19.68 8.76 21.61
N PRO A 488 -19.15 7.66 21.05
CA PRO A 488 -18.92 6.45 21.82
C PRO A 488 -17.91 6.67 22.94
N PRO A 489 -18.14 6.11 24.16
CA PRO A 489 -17.21 6.25 25.27
C PRO A 489 -15.85 5.58 25.01
N THR A 490 -15.78 4.69 24.01
CA THR A 490 -14.57 4.02 23.56
C THR A 490 -13.70 4.87 22.64
N ALA A 491 -14.18 6.01 22.16
CA ALA A 491 -13.47 6.86 21.21
C ALA A 491 -12.25 7.50 21.90
N THR A 492 -11.11 7.40 21.21
CA THR A 492 -9.80 7.87 21.67
C THR A 492 -9.25 8.99 20.79
N HIS A 493 -9.70 9.05 19.53
CA HIS A 493 -9.32 10.06 18.55
C HIS A 493 -10.58 10.63 17.93
N LEU A 494 -10.76 11.94 18.03
CA LEU A 494 -11.95 12.64 17.56
C LEU A 494 -11.55 13.87 16.72
N HIS A 495 -11.99 13.89 15.47
CA HIS A 495 -11.74 14.97 14.53
C HIS A 495 -13.09 15.50 14.03
N LEU A 496 -13.45 16.71 14.43
CA LEU A 496 -14.74 17.32 14.13
C LEU A 496 -14.54 18.63 13.38
N LEU A 497 -14.82 18.60 12.08
CA LEU A 497 -14.51 19.70 11.17
C LEU A 497 -15.80 20.37 10.69
N PHE A 498 -16.04 21.58 11.18
CA PHE A 498 -17.23 22.40 10.95
C PHE A 498 -16.90 23.81 10.42
N GLY A 499 -15.73 24.00 9.80
CA GLY A 499 -15.38 25.28 9.17
C GLY A 499 -16.46 25.75 8.19
N ASP A 500 -16.69 27.06 8.07
CA ASP A 500 -17.74 27.71 7.28
C ASP A 500 -19.19 27.30 7.65
N CYS A 501 -19.42 26.70 8.82
CA CYS A 501 -20.77 26.49 9.37
C CYS A 501 -21.21 27.70 10.22
N HIS A 502 -21.61 28.78 9.55
CA HIS A 502 -21.87 30.09 10.20
C HIS A 502 -23.06 30.12 11.20
N LEU A 503 -23.84 29.04 11.33
CA LEU A 503 -24.97 28.92 12.27
C LEU A 503 -24.59 28.22 13.59
N LEU A 504 -23.31 27.92 13.81
CA LEU A 504 -22.81 27.38 15.07
C LEU A 504 -22.50 28.49 16.06
N ASP A 505 -22.99 28.33 17.28
CA ASP A 505 -22.80 29.26 18.39
C ASP A 505 -22.05 28.62 19.58
N ASP A 506 -21.74 29.44 20.59
CA ASP A 506 -21.03 28.98 21.79
C ASP A 506 -21.84 27.93 22.56
N ALA A 507 -23.17 28.07 22.62
CA ALA A 507 -24.04 27.15 23.35
C ALA A 507 -23.97 25.73 22.77
N ALA A 508 -23.99 25.61 21.45
CA ALA A 508 -23.82 24.34 20.75
C ALA A 508 -22.45 23.70 21.02
N SER A 509 -21.39 24.51 20.98
CA SER A 509 -20.01 24.06 21.22
C SER A 509 -19.84 23.57 22.66
N VAL A 510 -20.40 24.28 23.64
CA VAL A 510 -20.38 23.88 25.06
C VAL A 510 -21.11 22.53 25.27
N GLN A 511 -22.21 22.30 24.55
CA GLN A 511 -22.91 21.01 24.61
C GLN A 511 -22.03 19.88 24.06
N LEU A 512 -21.35 20.09 22.93
CA LEU A 512 -20.37 19.14 22.39
C LEU A 512 -19.30 18.79 23.41
N PHE A 513 -18.66 19.80 24.01
CA PHE A 513 -17.57 19.58 24.96
C PHE A 513 -18.02 18.82 26.22
N SER A 514 -19.28 18.99 26.63
CA SER A 514 -19.86 18.25 27.75
C SER A 514 -20.05 16.76 27.46
N GLY A 515 -20.07 16.37 26.18
CA GLY A 515 -20.20 14.99 25.72
C GLY A 515 -18.89 14.31 25.34
N LEU A 516 -17.74 14.96 25.56
CA LEU A 516 -16.44 14.37 25.20
C LEU A 516 -16.13 13.14 26.08
N PRO A 517 -15.64 12.03 25.48
CA PRO A 517 -15.37 10.82 26.21
C PRO A 517 -14.16 11.01 27.14
N GLN A 518 -14.25 10.44 28.36
CA GLN A 518 -13.20 10.59 29.38
C GLN A 518 -11.88 9.87 29.04
N GLY A 519 -11.89 8.99 28.04
CA GLY A 519 -10.69 8.31 27.53
C GLY A 519 -10.08 8.95 26.29
N LEU A 520 -10.52 10.16 25.91
CA LEU A 520 -10.05 10.84 24.70
C LEU A 520 -8.58 11.22 24.81
N LEU A 521 -7.78 10.90 23.79
CA LEU A 521 -6.34 11.17 23.73
C LEU A 521 -6.02 12.30 22.76
N GLU A 522 -6.72 12.35 21.62
CA GLU A 522 -6.55 13.36 20.57
C GLU A 522 -7.87 13.98 20.18
N LEU A 523 -7.89 15.32 20.13
CA LEU A 523 -9.04 16.11 19.71
C LEU A 523 -8.59 17.12 18.65
N GLU A 524 -9.22 17.06 17.47
CA GLU A 524 -9.11 18.07 16.42
C GLU A 524 -10.47 18.76 16.23
N LEU A 525 -10.47 20.09 16.28
CA LEU A 525 -11.64 20.92 16.05
C LEU A 525 -11.35 21.97 14.97
N ASP A 526 -12.11 21.96 13.87
CA ASP A 526 -12.10 23.04 12.87
C ASP A 526 -13.41 23.82 12.93
N PHE A 527 -13.33 25.07 13.37
CA PHE A 527 -14.44 26.03 13.36
C PHE A 527 -14.11 27.29 12.55
N TRP A 528 -13.22 27.17 11.55
CA TRP A 528 -12.82 28.28 10.69
C TRP A 528 -14.06 29.05 10.19
N ALA A 529 -14.03 30.39 10.25
CA ALA A 529 -15.11 31.27 9.81
C ALA A 529 -16.51 31.00 10.44
N CYS A 530 -16.59 30.33 11.59
CA CYS A 530 -17.82 30.23 12.37
C CYS A 530 -18.04 31.54 13.15
N SER A 531 -18.64 32.54 12.49
CA SER A 531 -18.68 33.93 12.94
C SER A 531 -19.45 34.21 14.23
N GLN A 532 -20.31 33.28 14.68
CA GLN A 532 -21.05 33.43 15.94
C GLN A 532 -20.31 32.86 17.16
N LEU A 533 -19.16 32.20 16.96
CA LEU A 533 -18.33 31.72 18.05
C LEU A 533 -17.52 32.87 18.67
N THR A 534 -17.32 32.80 19.98
CA THR A 534 -16.59 33.80 20.74
C THR A 534 -15.54 33.17 21.66
N GLN A 535 -14.82 33.99 22.42
CA GLN A 535 -13.88 33.51 23.44
C GLN A 535 -14.56 32.65 24.51
N ALA A 536 -15.88 32.77 24.73
CA ALA A 536 -16.62 31.94 25.67
C ALA A 536 -16.59 30.44 25.28
N MET A 537 -16.54 30.12 23.98
CA MET A 537 -16.35 28.73 23.52
C MET A 537 -14.96 28.21 23.91
N LEU A 538 -13.90 29.03 23.81
CA LEU A 538 -12.55 28.64 24.22
C LEU A 538 -12.43 28.41 25.74
N GLU A 539 -13.07 29.27 26.53
CA GLU A 539 -13.17 29.08 28.00
C GLU A 539 -13.85 27.76 28.33
N ALA A 540 -14.99 27.48 27.67
CA ALA A 540 -15.73 26.24 27.87
C ALA A 540 -14.96 25.01 27.43
N LEU A 541 -14.20 25.09 26.32
CA LEU A 541 -13.32 24.02 25.86
C LEU A 541 -12.26 23.71 26.92
N GLY A 542 -11.53 24.71 27.39
CA GLY A 542 -10.49 24.52 28.42
C GLY A 542 -11.06 23.92 29.71
N ALA A 543 -12.23 24.37 30.14
CA ALA A 543 -12.88 23.89 31.37
C ALA A 543 -13.47 22.46 31.25
N LYS A 544 -13.77 21.99 30.04
CA LYS A 544 -14.44 20.69 29.80
C LYS A 544 -13.54 19.67 29.08
N LEU A 545 -12.32 20.04 28.70
CA LEU A 545 -11.39 19.13 28.04
C LEU A 545 -11.05 17.95 28.98
N PRO A 546 -11.24 16.69 28.56
CA PRO A 546 -10.85 15.55 29.37
C PRO A 546 -9.35 15.59 29.70
N SER A 547 -8.99 15.27 30.95
CA SER A 547 -7.59 15.33 31.41
C SER A 547 -6.67 14.32 30.71
N THR A 548 -7.23 13.34 30.01
CA THR A 548 -6.50 12.34 29.22
C THR A 548 -6.02 12.86 27.87
N VAL A 549 -6.56 13.99 27.39
CA VAL A 549 -6.17 14.55 26.10
C VAL A 549 -4.71 14.97 26.16
N SER A 550 -3.89 14.40 25.29
CA SER A 550 -2.47 14.75 25.14
C SER A 550 -2.20 15.64 23.94
N ARG A 551 -3.07 15.61 22.93
CA ARG A 551 -2.95 16.41 21.70
C ARG A 551 -4.26 17.11 21.37
N LEU A 552 -4.19 18.42 21.20
CA LEU A 552 -5.29 19.29 20.84
C LEU A 552 -4.92 20.10 19.60
N GLU A 553 -5.62 19.91 18.49
CA GLU A 553 -5.48 20.73 17.29
C GLU A 553 -6.73 21.58 17.09
N LEU A 554 -6.55 22.90 16.97
CA LEU A 554 -7.63 23.87 16.82
C LEU A 554 -7.41 24.70 15.56
N THR A 555 -8.38 24.69 14.66
CA THR A 555 -8.42 25.55 13.48
C THR A 555 -9.54 26.58 13.64
N MET A 556 -9.20 27.84 13.90
CA MET A 556 -10.13 28.88 14.37
C MET A 556 -9.87 30.29 13.78
N GLY A 557 -9.43 30.35 12.53
CA GLY A 557 -9.28 31.63 11.81
C GLY A 557 -10.61 32.20 11.34
N GLU A 558 -10.60 33.49 10.99
CA GLU A 558 -11.76 34.25 10.49
C GLU A 558 -13.00 34.25 11.41
N ILE A 559 -12.81 34.00 12.71
CA ILE A 559 -13.82 34.19 13.75
C ILE A 559 -13.61 35.58 14.36
N PRO A 560 -14.46 36.59 14.11
CA PRO A 560 -14.15 37.97 14.49
C PRO A 560 -13.94 38.18 15.99
N ALA A 561 -14.71 37.49 16.83
CA ALA A 561 -14.63 37.60 18.29
C ALA A 561 -13.39 36.91 18.90
N ILE A 562 -12.68 36.07 18.14
CA ILE A 562 -11.47 35.36 18.59
C ILE A 562 -10.23 35.91 17.90
N SER A 563 -10.23 35.90 16.57
CA SER A 563 -9.10 36.29 15.73
C SER A 563 -8.96 37.80 15.54
N GLY A 564 -10.02 38.59 15.76
CA GLY A 564 -10.05 40.02 15.44
C GLY A 564 -9.99 40.35 13.95
N VAL A 565 -10.01 39.33 13.06
CA VAL A 565 -9.94 39.49 11.61
C VAL A 565 -11.29 39.17 10.98
N TYR A 566 -11.76 40.06 10.11
CA TYR A 566 -12.94 39.82 9.27
C TYR A 566 -12.51 39.37 7.86
N GLY A 567 -13.09 38.27 7.39
CA GLY A 567 -13.36 38.01 5.97
C GLY A 567 -12.19 38.21 5.01
N ARG A 568 -11.09 37.47 5.17
CA ARG A 568 -10.08 37.37 4.11
C ARG A 568 -10.33 36.11 3.32
N ARG A 569 -11.02 36.22 2.18
CA ARG A 569 -10.98 35.18 1.15
C ARG A 569 -9.50 34.81 0.91
N TYR A 570 -9.15 33.55 1.14
CA TYR A 570 -7.79 32.99 1.00
C TYR A 570 -6.78 33.33 2.12
N ALA A 571 -7.20 33.48 3.37
CA ALA A 571 -6.26 33.49 4.49
C ALA A 571 -5.48 32.16 4.55
N LYS A 572 -4.15 32.25 4.68
CA LYS A 572 -3.30 31.08 4.92
C LYS A 572 -3.49 30.66 6.38
N ARG A 573 -3.71 29.37 6.63
CA ARG A 573 -3.67 28.79 7.97
C ARG A 573 -2.23 28.92 8.48
N GLU A 574 -2.03 29.70 9.53
CA GLU A 574 -0.73 29.87 10.16
C GLU A 574 -0.76 29.31 11.58
N LEU A 575 0.31 28.65 11.98
CA LEU A 575 0.49 28.27 13.38
C LEU A 575 0.68 29.56 14.19
N LYS A 576 -0.20 29.79 15.16
CA LYS A 576 -0.21 30.95 16.05
C LYS A 576 -0.02 30.50 17.49
N GLU A 577 0.33 31.46 18.34
CA GLU A 577 0.31 31.23 19.79
C GLU A 577 -1.11 30.91 20.25
N THR A 578 -1.23 29.99 21.21
CA THR A 578 -2.51 29.60 21.80
C THR A 578 -3.18 30.80 22.47
N PRO A 579 -4.49 31.04 22.25
CA PRO A 579 -5.21 32.13 22.88
C PRO A 579 -5.05 32.14 24.42
N PRO A 580 -4.74 33.28 25.05
CA PRO A 580 -4.52 33.36 26.51
C PRO A 580 -5.71 32.84 27.33
N VAL A 581 -6.92 33.09 26.85
CA VAL A 581 -8.17 32.63 27.47
C VAL A 581 -8.25 31.10 27.58
N LEU A 582 -7.78 30.39 26.55
CA LEU A 582 -7.74 28.93 26.54
C LEU A 582 -6.66 28.41 27.50
N LEU A 583 -5.46 29.02 27.49
CA LEU A 583 -4.38 28.66 28.41
C LEU A 583 -4.81 28.85 29.87
N GLN A 584 -5.51 29.95 30.18
CA GLN A 584 -6.03 30.21 31.52
C GLN A 584 -7.07 29.17 31.95
N ALA A 585 -7.98 28.80 31.05
CA ALA A 585 -9.01 27.80 31.33
C ALA A 585 -8.45 26.37 31.49
N LEU A 586 -7.40 26.02 30.73
CA LEU A 586 -6.71 24.74 30.86
C LEU A 586 -5.88 24.64 32.14
N GLY A 587 -5.35 25.76 32.65
CA GLY A 587 -4.46 25.77 33.82
C GLY A 587 -3.11 25.11 33.52
N HIS A 588 -2.66 24.18 34.36
CA HIS A 588 -1.40 23.44 34.19
C HIS A 588 -1.65 22.04 33.62
N THR A 589 -1.88 21.94 32.30
CA THR A 589 -2.05 20.65 31.61
C THR A 589 -0.84 20.36 30.72
N ASN A 590 -0.46 19.08 30.61
CA ASN A 590 0.59 18.59 29.71
C ASN A 590 0.07 18.40 28.26
N VAL A 591 -0.91 19.20 27.84
CA VAL A 591 -1.53 19.09 26.50
C VAL A 591 -0.62 19.77 25.48
N SER A 592 -0.26 19.06 24.40
CA SER A 592 0.34 19.67 23.22
C SER A 592 -0.75 20.34 22.39
N ILE A 593 -0.66 21.66 22.21
CA ILE A 593 -1.68 22.45 21.49
C ILE A 593 -1.10 22.97 20.18
N GLU A 594 -1.76 22.63 19.07
CA GLU A 594 -1.54 23.25 17.76
C GLU A 594 -2.72 24.18 17.46
N TYR A 595 -2.47 25.49 17.37
CA TYR A 595 -3.50 26.50 17.09
C TYR A 595 -3.25 27.15 15.73
N LEU A 596 -4.16 26.90 14.79
CA LEU A 596 -4.15 27.41 13.41
C LEU A 596 -5.20 28.51 13.25
N ALA A 597 -4.79 29.70 12.83
CA ALA A 597 -5.68 30.86 12.63
C ALA A 597 -5.31 31.73 11.43
#